data_AF-A0A7Z9IMK9-F1
#
_entry.id   AF-A0A7Z9IMK9-F1
#
_cell.length_a   1.000
_cell.length_b   1.000
_cell.length_c   1.000
_cell.angle_alpha   90.00
_cell.angle_beta   90.00
_cell.angle_gamma   90.00
#
_symmetry.space_group_name_H-M   'P 1'
#
loop_
_entity.id
_entity.type
_entity.pdbx_description
1 polymer ?
#
loop_
_entity_poly.entity_id
_entity_poly.type
_entity_poly.pdbx_seq_one_letter_code
_entity_poly.pdbx_strand_id
1 'polypeptide(L)'
;MKDGGKEDNNKRPRDPCTASVVTEQGKNIAASDAYVVFDFTDLHKPTVSDLALVLTARLQTPPSESVWARAIHPRTASILRALRLDHMFPGYPDPGDLH
;
A
#
# COMPACT_ATOMS: atom_id res chain seq x y z
N MET A 1 -25.82 43.69 28.09
CA MET A 1 -24.52 42.96 28.01
C MET A 1 -24.71 41.55 28.53
N LYS A 2 -24.65 40.55 27.65
CA LYS A 2 -23.81 39.35 27.78
C LYS A 2 -24.02 38.47 26.55
N ASP A 3 -23.01 38.48 25.70
CA ASP A 3 -22.73 37.51 24.66
C ASP A 3 -22.72 36.08 25.22
N GLY A 4 -23.17 35.14 24.40
CA GLY A 4 -23.22 33.73 24.75
C GLY A 4 -23.33 32.80 23.54
N GLY A 5 -22.69 33.16 22.42
CA GLY A 5 -22.49 32.24 21.30
C GLY A 5 -21.21 31.44 21.50
N LYS A 6 -21.31 30.11 21.61
CA LYS A 6 -20.17 29.21 21.41
C LYS A 6 -20.64 27.87 20.87
N GLU A 7 -20.64 27.76 19.54
CA GLU A 7 -20.60 26.49 18.84
C GLU A 7 -19.16 26.00 18.83
N ASP A 8 -18.84 24.96 19.61
CA ASP A 8 -17.55 24.24 19.49
C ASP A 8 -17.75 23.02 18.58
N ASN A 9 -17.70 23.28 17.27
CA ASN A 9 -17.59 22.28 16.22
C ASN A 9 -16.16 21.75 16.14
N ASN A 10 -15.77 20.83 17.02
CA ASN A 10 -14.48 20.12 16.89
C ASN A 10 -14.69 18.65 16.51
N LYS A 11 -15.35 18.41 15.37
CA LYS A 11 -15.18 17.14 14.65
C LYS A 11 -13.90 17.26 13.82
N ARG A 12 -12.77 16.84 14.40
CA ARG A 12 -11.58 16.54 13.60
C ARG A 12 -11.97 15.48 12.56
N PRO A 13 -11.74 15.70 11.27
CA PRO A 13 -11.71 14.59 10.32
C PRO A 13 -10.63 13.64 10.82
N ARG A 14 -10.94 12.36 11.01
CA ARG A 14 -9.89 11.35 11.11
C ARG A 14 -9.18 11.40 9.78
N ASP A 15 -7.90 11.76 9.80
CA ASP A 15 -7.05 11.73 8.62
C ASP A 15 -7.23 10.35 7.96
N PRO A 16 -7.54 10.29 6.65
CA PRO A 16 -7.54 9.02 5.96
C PRO A 16 -6.14 8.44 6.12
N CYS A 17 -6.05 7.19 6.57
CA CYS A 17 -4.80 6.47 6.68
C CYS A 17 -4.21 6.36 5.27
N THR A 18 -3.30 7.28 4.94
CA THR A 18 -2.70 7.38 3.61
C THR A 18 -1.85 6.14 3.39
N ALA A 19 -2.20 5.34 2.38
CA ALA A 19 -1.32 4.27 1.91
C ALA A 19 0.07 4.85 1.65
N SER A 20 1.06 4.38 2.41
CA SER A 20 2.44 4.86 2.34
C SER A 20 3.26 3.88 1.53
N VAL A 21 3.85 4.35 0.42
CA VAL A 21 4.77 3.55 -0.39
C VAL A 21 6.15 3.68 0.22
N VAL A 22 6.62 2.63 0.88
CA VAL A 22 7.98 2.58 1.44
C VAL A 22 8.89 1.86 0.45
N THR A 23 9.79 2.58 -0.19
CA THR A 23 10.92 1.98 -0.90
C THR A 23 12.00 1.58 0.10
N GLU A 24 12.00 0.32 0.53
CA GLU A 24 13.12 -0.26 1.29
C GLU A 24 14.26 -0.58 0.32
N GLN A 25 15.29 0.28 0.25
CA GLN A 25 16.59 -0.13 -0.32
C GLN A 25 17.30 -1.00 0.72
N GLY A 26 17.03 -2.31 0.69
CA GLY A 26 17.65 -3.30 1.56
C GLY A 26 19.18 -3.26 1.45
N LYS A 27 19.83 -2.69 2.46
CA LYS A 27 21.29 -2.72 2.63
C LYS A 27 21.69 -4.15 3.03
N ASN A 28 22.18 -4.93 2.05
CA ASN A 28 22.65 -6.34 2.11
C ASN A 28 21.73 -7.36 1.43
N ILE A 29 21.46 -7.18 0.15
CA ILE A 29 21.32 -8.30 -0.78
C ILE A 29 22.34 -8.02 -1.89
N ALA A 30 23.03 -9.07 -2.33
CA ALA A 30 24.08 -9.01 -3.33
C ALA A 30 23.69 -8.13 -4.53
N ALA A 31 24.69 -7.45 -5.09
CA ALA A 31 24.58 -6.45 -6.14
C ALA A 31 23.49 -6.72 -7.20
N SER A 32 22.69 -5.67 -7.47
CA SER A 32 22.02 -5.39 -8.74
C SER A 32 20.68 -6.05 -9.10
N ASP A 33 19.74 -6.19 -8.15
CA ASP A 33 18.32 -6.18 -8.53
C ASP A 33 17.55 -5.18 -7.66
N ALA A 34 17.18 -4.05 -8.27
CA ALA A 34 16.25 -3.11 -7.65
C ALA A 34 14.87 -3.77 -7.60
N TYR A 35 14.33 -3.93 -6.40
CA TYR A 35 12.99 -4.46 -6.19
C TYR A 35 12.13 -3.44 -5.44
N VAL A 36 10.83 -3.44 -5.75
CA VAL A 36 9.84 -2.58 -5.12
C VAL A 36 8.89 -3.45 -4.30
N VAL A 37 8.72 -3.09 -3.04
CA VAL A 37 7.77 -3.75 -2.15
C VAL A 37 6.57 -2.84 -1.91
N PHE A 38 5.39 -3.30 -2.30
CA PHE A 38 4.12 -2.68 -1.94
C PHE A 38 3.66 -3.25 -0.60
N ASP A 39 3.83 -2.48 0.47
CA ASP A 39 3.38 -2.88 1.80
C ASP A 39 1.92 -2.46 2.03
N PHE A 40 1.05 -3.45 2.23
CA PHE A 40 -0.38 -3.27 2.53
C PHE A 40 -0.66 -3.33 4.05
N THR A 41 0.38 -3.29 4.89
CA THR A 41 0.22 -3.23 6.35
C THR A 41 -0.73 -2.08 6.73
N ASP A 42 -1.63 -2.36 7.67
CA ASP A 42 -2.72 -1.49 8.13
C ASP A 42 -3.80 -1.13 7.08
N LEU A 43 -3.65 -1.56 5.82
CA LEU A 43 -4.62 -1.36 4.73
C LEU A 43 -5.66 -2.49 4.67
N HIS A 44 -6.36 -2.74 5.78
CA HIS A 44 -7.34 -3.83 5.91
C HIS A 44 -8.64 -3.61 5.13
N LYS A 45 -8.99 -2.35 4.87
CA LYS A 45 -10.17 -1.94 4.08
C LYS A 45 -9.76 -0.81 3.12
N PRO A 46 -9.06 -1.12 2.02
CA PRO A 46 -8.66 -0.12 1.06
C PRO A 46 -9.89 0.55 0.46
N THR A 47 -9.86 1.87 0.40
CA THR A 47 -10.80 2.66 -0.40
C THR A 47 -10.46 2.52 -1.88
N VAL A 48 -11.36 2.99 -2.75
CA VAL A 48 -11.08 3.06 -4.20
C VAL A 48 -9.83 3.92 -4.46
N SER A 49 -9.65 5.00 -3.69
CA SER A 49 -8.48 5.88 -3.81
C SER A 49 -7.18 5.16 -3.44
N ASP A 50 -7.18 4.33 -2.40
CA ASP A 50 -5.99 3.56 -2.00
C ASP A 50 -5.60 2.56 -3.08
N LEU A 51 -6.58 1.84 -3.65
CA LEU A 51 -6.34 0.93 -4.76
C LEU A 51 -5.84 1.68 -6.00
N ALA A 52 -6.42 2.83 -6.31
CA ALA A 52 -5.98 3.65 -7.44
C ALA A 52 -4.53 4.13 -7.26
N LEU A 53 -4.15 4.54 -6.04
CA LEU A 53 -2.78 4.94 -5.74
C LEU A 53 -1.80 3.79 -5.93
N VAL A 54 -2.09 2.63 -5.34
CA VAL A 54 -1.22 1.45 -5.42
C VAL A 54 -1.10 0.93 -6.85
N LEU A 55 -2.19 0.94 -7.62
CA LEU A 55 -2.16 0.60 -9.05
C LEU A 55 -1.35 1.61 -9.86
N THR A 56 -1.51 2.91 -9.59
CA THR A 56 -0.75 3.96 -10.28
C THR A 56 0.74 3.79 -10.02
N ALA A 57 1.13 3.59 -8.75
CA ALA A 57 2.51 3.35 -8.38
C ALA A 57 3.06 2.07 -9.06
N ARG A 58 2.28 0.98 -9.11
CA ARG A 58 2.67 -0.25 -9.79
C ARG A 58 2.91 -0.08 -11.29
N LEU A 59 2.09 0.73 -11.95
CA LEU A 59 2.22 1.04 -13.38
C LEU A 59 3.40 1.97 -13.68
N GLN A 60 3.83 2.77 -12.70
CA GLN A 60 5.01 3.63 -12.81
C GLN A 60 6.31 2.88 -12.56
N THR A 61 6.27 1.72 -11.88
CA THR A 61 7.45 0.88 -11.65
C THR A 61 7.98 0.31 -12.98
N PRO A 62 9.29 0.45 -13.27
CA PRO A 62 9.90 -0.12 -14.45
C PRO A 62 9.68 -1.64 -14.57
N PRO A 63 9.49 -2.19 -15.78
CA PRO A 63 9.31 -3.64 -15.98
C PRO A 63 10.53 -4.47 -15.56
N SER A 64 11.70 -3.85 -15.48
CA SER A 64 12.96 -4.48 -15.06
C SER A 64 13.07 -4.67 -13.55
N GLU A 65 12.21 -4.02 -12.76
CA GLU A 65 12.23 -4.13 -11.31
C GLU A 65 11.30 -5.25 -10.85
N SER A 66 11.82 -6.12 -9.98
CA SER A 66 11.01 -7.15 -9.34
C SER A 66 10.05 -6.48 -8.36
N VAL A 67 8.75 -6.73 -8.55
CA VAL A 67 7.72 -6.16 -7.67
C VAL A 67 7.15 -7.23 -6.78
N TRP A 68 7.04 -6.92 -5.50
CA TRP A 68 6.48 -7.81 -4.49
C TRP A 68 5.45 -7.06 -3.64
N ALA A 69 4.51 -7.79 -3.06
CA ALA A 69 3.53 -7.24 -2.15
C ALA A 69 3.56 -7.94 -0.80
N ARG A 70 3.57 -7.14 0.27
CA ARG A 70 3.60 -7.59 1.66
C ARG A 70 2.25 -7.31 2.33
N ALA A 71 1.87 -8.17 3.26
CA ALA A 71 0.71 -7.97 4.15
C ALA A 71 -0.64 -7.72 3.44
N ILE A 72 -0.86 -8.27 2.25
CA ILE A 72 -2.15 -8.15 1.56
C ILE A 72 -3.24 -8.84 2.40
N HIS A 73 -4.17 -8.05 2.93
CA HIS A 73 -5.32 -8.58 3.65
C HIS A 73 -6.19 -9.49 2.75
N PRO A 74 -6.72 -10.64 3.22
CA PRO A 74 -7.47 -11.60 2.38
C PRO A 74 -8.64 -10.98 1.61
N ARG A 75 -9.30 -9.98 2.20
CA ARG A 75 -10.36 -9.22 1.53
C ARG A 75 -9.83 -8.43 0.34
N THR A 76 -8.69 -7.76 0.49
CA THR A 76 -8.02 -7.01 -0.57
C THR A 76 -7.53 -7.94 -1.66
N ALA A 77 -6.93 -9.10 -1.30
CA ALA A 77 -6.55 -10.13 -2.26
C ALA A 77 -7.75 -10.64 -3.08
N SER A 78 -8.90 -10.82 -2.44
CA SER A 78 -10.15 -11.23 -3.11
C SER A 78 -10.63 -10.17 -4.10
N ILE A 79 -10.55 -8.88 -3.75
CA ILE A 79 -10.89 -7.77 -4.64
C ILE A 79 -9.94 -7.74 -5.85
N LEU A 80 -8.63 -7.81 -5.60
CA LEU A 80 -7.62 -7.82 -6.68
C LEU A 80 -7.83 -9.00 -7.63
N ARG A 81 -8.11 -10.20 -7.11
CA ARG A 81 -8.43 -11.38 -7.92
C ARG A 81 -9.72 -11.21 -8.72
N ALA A 82 -10.78 -10.65 -8.13
CA ALA A 82 -12.04 -10.39 -8.83
C ALA A 82 -11.85 -9.39 -9.99
N LEU A 83 -10.92 -8.46 -9.85
CA LEU A 83 -10.53 -7.51 -10.90
C LEU A 83 -9.46 -8.06 -11.86
N ARG A 84 -8.96 -9.29 -11.64
CA ARG A 84 -7.84 -9.92 -12.36
C ARG A 84 -6.52 -9.14 -12.28
N LEU A 85 -6.31 -8.43 -11.18
CA LEU A 85 -5.11 -7.61 -10.91
C LEU A 85 -4.12 -8.32 -9.96
N ASP A 86 -4.42 -9.54 -9.52
CA ASP A 86 -3.57 -10.32 -8.62
C ASP A 86 -2.17 -10.58 -9.18
N HIS A 87 -2.04 -10.75 -10.50
CA HIS A 87 -0.76 -10.92 -11.19
C HIS A 87 0.17 -9.69 -11.09
N MET A 88 -0.38 -8.50 -10.80
CA MET A 88 0.42 -7.28 -10.67
C MET A 88 1.12 -7.17 -9.30
N PHE A 89 0.67 -7.95 -8.32
CA PHE A 89 1.14 -7.90 -6.93
C PHE A 89 1.46 -9.31 -6.42
N PRO A 90 2.55 -9.95 -6.92
CA PRO A 90 2.96 -11.23 -6.41
C PRO A 90 3.37 -11.11 -4.93
N GLY A 91 3.03 -12.12 -4.13
CA GLY A 91 3.35 -12.13 -2.70
C GLY A 91 4.85 -12.09 -2.47
N TYR A 92 5.29 -11.30 -1.48
CA TYR A 92 6.70 -11.25 -1.08
C TYR A 92 7.19 -12.67 -0.72
N PRO A 93 8.27 -13.16 -1.34
CA PRO A 93 8.76 -14.51 -1.12
C PRO A 93 9.17 -14.66 0.34
N ASP A 94 8.93 -15.84 0.91
CA ASP A 94 9.47 -16.14 2.22
C ASP A 94 11.01 -16.08 2.13
N PRO A 95 11.71 -15.64 3.19
CA PRO A 95 13.17 -15.54 3.17
C PRO A 95 13.89 -16.88 2.89
N GLY A 96 13.17 -18.01 2.91
CA GLY A 96 13.67 -19.33 2.52
C GLY A 96 13.60 -19.64 1.01
N ASP A 97 12.86 -18.85 0.23
CA ASP A 97 12.62 -19.09 -1.21
C ASP A 97 13.55 -18.25 -2.12
N LEU A 98 14.41 -17.41 -1.54
CA LEU A 98 15.37 -16.56 -2.26
C LEU A 98 16.74 -17.24 -2.50
N HIS A 99 16.76 -18.58 -2.60
CA HIS A 99 17.98 -19.38 -2.54
C HIS A 99 18.52 -19.85 -3.89
#